data_AF-A0A382SRP0-F1
#
_entry.id   AF-A0A382SRP0-F1
#
_cell.length_a   1.000
_cell.length_b   1.000
_cell.length_c   1.000
_cell.angle_alpha   90.00
_cell.angle_beta   90.00
_cell.angle_gamma   90.00
#
_symmetry.space_group_name_H-M   'P 1'
#
loop_
_entity.id
_entity.type
_entity.pdbx_description
1 polymer ?
#
loop_
_entity_poly.entity_id
_entity_poly.type
_entity_poly.pdbx_seq_one_letter_code
_entity_poly.pdbx_strand_id
1 'polypeptide(L)'
;MKFISKYQFHLISCGIIALVIGFLFQKPLTGEYTFGGPDSLSPSAVHQGITLAEEEYGKYPLWLPWIFSGLPSVHSFQNISDYYFPNFLLNFLKSIGIPGFWNYIFHFILAGMGVFAILSNLGINRYSALFGGISFALMPYLITMVVHGHGSQMMTTAWIPWVIWSILRLFE
;
A
#
# COMPACT_ATOMS: atom_id res chain seq x y z
N MET A 1 3.34 -27.80 -17.93
CA MET A 1 4.72 -27.34 -18.21
C MET A 1 4.81 -26.28 -19.31
N LYS A 2 4.14 -26.41 -20.47
CA LYS A 2 4.18 -25.40 -21.57
C LYS A 2 3.68 -23.98 -21.21
N PHE A 3 2.71 -23.86 -20.30
CA PHE A 3 2.19 -22.54 -19.89
C PHE A 3 3.20 -21.76 -19.03
N ILE A 4 3.91 -22.46 -18.14
CA ILE A 4 4.94 -21.87 -17.27
C ILE A 4 6.12 -21.36 -18.11
N SER A 5 6.55 -22.09 -19.15
CA SER A 5 7.65 -21.63 -20.01
C SER A 5 7.31 -20.36 -20.80
N LYS A 6 6.03 -20.17 -21.17
CA LYS A 6 5.57 -18.96 -21.89
C LYS A 6 5.65 -17.70 -21.03
N TYR A 7 5.28 -17.80 -19.75
CA TYR A 7 5.25 -16.66 -18.82
C TYR A 7 6.43 -16.63 -17.84
N GLN A 8 7.43 -17.48 -18.05
CA GLN A 8 8.57 -17.64 -17.16
C GLN A 8 9.25 -16.30 -16.84
N PHE A 9 9.50 -15.47 -17.86
CA PHE A 9 10.13 -14.17 -17.64
C PHE A 9 9.26 -13.24 -16.78
N HIS A 10 7.94 -13.24 -16.98
CA HIS A 10 7.03 -12.40 -16.20
C HIS A 10 7.04 -12.81 -14.72
N LEU A 11 7.01 -14.11 -14.44
CA LEU A 11 7.08 -14.63 -13.07
C LEU A 11 8.42 -14.29 -12.41
N ILE A 12 9.53 -14.41 -13.16
CA ILE A 12 10.86 -14.03 -12.69
C ILE A 12 10.90 -12.51 -12.39
N SER A 13 10.37 -11.68 -13.28
CA SER A 13 10.29 -10.22 -13.09
C SER A 13 9.50 -9.85 -11.84
N CYS A 14 8.33 -10.46 -11.64
CA CYS A 14 7.53 -10.31 -10.42
C CYS A 14 8.33 -10.68 -9.16
N GLY A 15 9.07 -11.79 -9.20
CA GLY A 15 9.97 -12.21 -8.12
C GLY A 15 11.10 -11.23 -7.87
N ILE A 16 11.75 -10.71 -8.92
CA ILE A 16 12.83 -9.71 -8.81
C ILE A 16 12.30 -8.43 -8.18
N ILE A 17 11.15 -7.93 -8.62
CA ILE A 17 10.52 -6.73 -8.04
C ILE A 17 10.28 -6.92 -6.54
N ALA A 18 9.69 -8.06 -6.14
CA ALA A 18 9.47 -8.39 -4.74
C ALA A 18 10.77 -8.49 -3.93
N LEU A 19 11.80 -9.13 -4.47
CA LEU A 19 13.11 -9.25 -3.82
C LEU A 19 13.81 -7.90 -3.64
N VAL A 20 13.80 -7.04 -4.67
CA VAL A 20 14.41 -5.71 -4.60
C VAL A 20 13.72 -4.85 -3.54
N ILE A 21 12.38 -4.83 -3.52
CA ILE A 21 11.63 -4.08 -2.52
C ILE A 21 11.87 -4.64 -1.12
N GLY A 22 11.80 -5.97 -0.96
CA GLY A 22 12.04 -6.62 0.33
C GLY A 22 13.45 -6.36 0.87
N PHE A 23 14.47 -6.38 0.00
CA PHE A 23 15.85 -6.09 0.38
C PHE A 23 16.04 -4.63 0.81
N LEU A 24 15.51 -3.68 0.05
CA LEU A 24 15.66 -2.25 0.36
C LEU A 24 14.91 -1.83 1.62
N PHE A 25 13.73 -2.42 1.88
CA PHE A 25 12.91 -2.14 3.05
C PHE A 25 13.09 -3.16 4.18
N GLN A 26 14.17 -3.93 4.20
CA GLN A 26 14.39 -5.03 5.15
C GLN A 26 14.23 -4.64 6.63
N LYS A 27 14.63 -3.42 7.00
CA LYS A 27 14.58 -2.93 8.39
C LYS A 27 13.14 -2.79 8.90
N PRO A 28 12.22 -2.12 8.17
CA PRO A 28 10.81 -2.12 8.55
C PRO A 28 10.08 -3.47 8.52
N LEU A 29 10.57 -4.47 7.78
CA LEU A 29 9.86 -5.75 7.63
C LEU A 29 9.71 -6.52 8.94
N THR A 30 10.64 -6.35 9.87
CA THR A 30 10.65 -7.01 11.19
C THR A 30 9.75 -6.29 12.20
N GLY A 31 9.35 -5.05 11.92
CA GLY A 31 8.59 -4.21 12.84
C GLY A 31 9.44 -3.49 13.89
N GLU A 32 10.75 -3.74 13.97
CA GLU A 32 11.65 -3.01 14.88
C GLU A 32 11.78 -1.53 14.50
N TYR A 33 11.68 -1.24 13.20
CA TYR A 33 11.78 0.12 12.66
C TYR A 33 10.50 0.46 11.91
N THR A 34 10.09 1.72 12.01
CA THR A 34 9.02 2.28 11.17
C THR A 34 9.31 3.74 10.88
N PHE A 35 8.68 4.29 9.86
CA PHE A 35 8.74 5.73 9.61
C PHE A 35 7.74 6.46 10.51
N GLY A 36 8.27 7.24 11.44
CA GLY A 36 7.50 8.00 12.45
C GLY A 36 7.30 9.47 12.09
N GLY A 37 6.96 9.79 10.84
CA GLY A 37 6.66 11.16 10.45
C GLY A 37 5.51 11.77 11.28
N PRO A 38 5.46 13.10 11.47
CA PRO A 38 4.43 13.76 12.28
C PRO A 38 3.00 13.45 11.80
N ASP A 39 2.82 13.32 10.49
CA ASP A 39 1.55 13.00 9.84
C ASP A 39 1.16 11.51 9.96
N SER A 40 2.05 10.65 10.48
CA SER A 40 1.72 9.29 10.91
C SER A 40 1.34 9.24 12.39
N LEU A 41 2.05 10.02 13.23
CA LEU A 41 1.88 10.01 14.67
C LEU A 41 0.60 10.74 15.10
N SER A 42 0.29 11.88 14.48
CA SER A 42 -0.88 12.69 14.86
C SER A 42 -2.20 11.95 14.67
N PRO A 43 -2.46 11.28 13.52
CA PRO A 43 -3.67 10.45 13.37
C PRO A 43 -3.69 9.24 14.31
N SER A 44 -2.53 8.66 14.65
CA SER A 44 -2.44 7.54 15.58
C SER A 44 -2.92 7.92 16.99
N ALA A 45 -2.59 9.13 17.45
CA ALA A 45 -3.09 9.66 18.73
C ALA A 45 -4.61 9.87 18.71
N VAL A 46 -5.16 10.39 17.59
CA VAL A 46 -6.61 10.52 17.41
C VAL A 46 -7.30 9.16 17.43
N HIS A 47 -6.74 8.18 16.72
CA HIS A 47 -7.26 6.81 16.70
C HIS A 47 -7.28 6.19 18.09
N GLN A 48 -6.22 6.37 18.89
CA GLN A 48 -6.20 5.92 20.28
C GLN A 48 -7.33 6.54 21.11
N GLY A 49 -7.60 7.83 20.96
CA GLY A 49 -8.74 8.48 21.64
C GLY A 49 -10.09 7.92 21.23
N ILE A 50 -10.27 7.60 19.95
CA ILE A 50 -11.47 6.94 19.43
C ILE A 50 -11.63 5.53 20.04
N THR A 51 -10.55 4.74 20.08
CA THR A 51 -10.56 3.40 20.68
C THR A 51 -10.94 3.43 22.15
N LEU A 52 -10.34 4.34 22.94
CA LEU A 52 -10.67 4.49 24.36
C LEU A 52 -12.14 4.87 24.58
N ALA A 53 -12.68 5.77 23.77
CA ALA A 53 -14.10 6.13 23.85
C ALA A 53 -15.01 4.95 23.47
N GLU A 54 -14.63 4.18 22.45
CA GLU A 54 -15.39 2.98 22.08
C GLU A 54 -15.37 1.90 23.16
N GLU A 55 -14.23 1.69 23.82
CA GLU A 55 -14.07 0.78 24.97
C GLU A 55 -14.90 1.24 26.17
N GLU A 56 -14.93 2.54 26.47
CA GLU A 56 -15.67 3.11 27.61
C GLU A 56 -17.19 3.05 27.40
N TYR A 57 -17.67 3.45 26.22
CA TYR A 57 -19.10 3.60 25.94
C TYR A 57 -19.73 2.41 25.20
N GLY A 58 -18.93 1.41 24.81
CA GLY A 58 -19.36 0.20 24.10
C GLY A 58 -19.87 0.46 22.67
N LYS A 59 -19.57 1.62 22.09
CA LYS A 59 -20.00 2.01 20.74
C LYS A 59 -19.02 2.97 20.09
N TYR A 60 -18.85 2.85 18.79
CA TYR A 60 -18.05 3.78 18.01
C TYR A 60 -18.57 5.23 18.11
N PRO A 61 -17.73 6.23 18.45
CA PRO A 61 -18.16 7.61 18.62
C PRO A 61 -18.41 8.28 17.27
N LEU A 62 -19.67 8.67 17.00
CA LEU A 62 -20.03 9.42 15.78
C LEU A 62 -19.65 10.91 15.84
N TRP A 63 -19.45 11.45 17.04
CA TRP A 63 -19.05 12.84 17.29
C TRP A 63 -17.82 12.87 18.20
N LEU A 64 -16.81 13.63 17.80
CA LEU A 64 -15.52 13.78 18.50
C LEU A 64 -15.45 15.19 19.12
N PRO A 65 -15.98 15.41 20.34
CA PRO A 65 -16.04 16.74 20.95
C PRO A 65 -14.66 17.33 21.28
N TRP A 66 -13.64 16.48 21.43
CA TRP A 66 -12.27 16.87 21.76
C TRP A 66 -11.44 17.33 20.56
N ILE A 67 -11.98 17.28 19.34
CA ILE A 67 -11.28 17.71 18.12
C ILE A 67 -11.96 18.95 17.57
N PHE A 68 -11.23 20.07 17.47
CA PHE A 68 -11.72 21.33 16.87
C PHE A 68 -13.09 21.81 17.39
N SER A 69 -13.37 21.63 18.69
CA SER A 69 -14.68 21.91 19.32
C SER A 69 -15.84 21.02 18.83
N GLY A 70 -15.55 19.95 18.11
CA GLY A 70 -16.51 18.99 17.58
C GLY A 70 -16.26 18.64 16.13
N LEU A 71 -16.15 17.34 15.83
CA LEU A 71 -15.97 16.80 14.48
C LEU A 71 -16.81 15.53 14.31
N PRO A 72 -17.54 15.34 13.18
CA PRO A 72 -18.19 14.07 12.90
C PRO A 72 -17.15 13.03 12.47
N SER A 73 -17.03 11.90 13.18
CA SER A 73 -15.93 10.93 12.94
C SER A 73 -15.95 10.34 11.53
N VAL A 74 -17.07 9.73 11.13
CA VAL A 74 -17.20 9.03 9.83
C VAL A 74 -17.14 10.01 8.66
N HIS A 75 -17.86 11.13 8.74
CA HIS A 75 -17.88 12.14 7.68
C HIS A 75 -16.54 12.88 7.54
N SER A 76 -15.71 12.87 8.58
CA SER A 76 -14.33 13.36 8.52
C SER A 76 -13.30 12.25 8.29
N PHE A 77 -13.75 11.12 7.74
CA PHE A 77 -12.94 10.01 7.26
C PHE A 77 -12.01 9.38 8.31
N GLN A 78 -12.37 9.44 9.59
CA GLN A 78 -11.54 8.91 10.68
C GLN A 78 -11.46 7.37 10.69
N ASN A 79 -12.41 6.68 10.06
CA ASN A 79 -12.46 5.21 9.96
C ASN A 79 -12.41 4.70 8.51
N ILE A 80 -11.97 5.52 7.55
CA ILE A 80 -11.99 5.10 6.13
C ILE A 80 -11.05 3.91 5.86
N SER A 81 -10.02 3.72 6.69
CA SER A 81 -9.13 2.57 6.64
C SER A 81 -9.86 1.24 6.77
N ASP A 82 -10.97 1.20 7.51
CA ASP A 82 -11.70 -0.05 7.78
C ASP A 82 -12.53 -0.50 6.58
N TYR A 83 -12.83 0.44 5.67
CA TYR A 83 -13.56 0.18 4.43
C TYR A 83 -12.63 -0.03 3.23
N TYR A 84 -11.32 0.09 3.41
CA TYR A 84 -10.37 -0.20 2.35
C TYR A 84 -10.18 -1.72 2.21
N PHE A 85 -10.71 -2.30 1.14
CA PHE A 85 -10.81 -3.76 0.98
C PHE A 85 -9.49 -4.53 1.22
N PRO A 86 -8.31 -4.10 0.70
CA PRO A 86 -7.05 -4.77 1.00
C PRO A 86 -6.68 -4.80 2.49
N ASN A 87 -7.16 -3.84 3.30
CA ASN A 87 -6.92 -3.86 4.73
C ASN A 87 -7.58 -5.03 5.44
N PHE A 88 -8.63 -5.67 4.89
CA PHE A 88 -9.19 -6.89 5.50
C PHE A 88 -8.14 -8.00 5.61
N LEU A 89 -7.44 -8.28 4.52
CA LEU A 89 -6.34 -9.25 4.51
C LEU A 89 -5.20 -8.81 5.42
N LEU A 90 -4.84 -7.52 5.38
CA LEU A 90 -3.70 -7.01 6.14
C LEU A 90 -3.96 -6.95 7.63
N ASN A 91 -5.19 -6.67 8.05
CA ASN A 91 -5.62 -6.75 9.44
C ASN A 91 -5.57 -8.19 9.93
N PHE A 92 -5.97 -9.16 9.10
CA PHE A 92 -5.77 -10.57 9.40
C PHE A 92 -4.27 -10.91 9.56
N LEU A 93 -3.41 -10.49 8.63
CA LEU A 93 -1.96 -10.69 8.73
C LEU A 93 -1.38 -10.04 10.00
N LYS A 94 -1.84 -8.84 10.33
CA LYS A 94 -1.47 -8.14 11.56
C LYS A 94 -1.87 -8.92 12.81
N SER A 95 -3.05 -9.54 12.82
CA SER A 95 -3.55 -10.35 13.94
C SER A 95 -2.69 -11.59 14.22
N ILE A 96 -2.01 -12.13 13.21
CA ILE A 96 -1.07 -13.27 13.35
C ILE A 96 0.39 -12.82 13.55
N GLY A 97 0.61 -11.54 13.82
CA GLY A 97 1.92 -10.99 14.19
C GLY A 97 2.74 -10.40 13.04
N ILE A 98 2.19 -10.27 11.83
CA ILE A 98 2.90 -9.61 10.72
C ILE A 98 2.87 -8.08 10.92
N PRO A 99 4.01 -7.39 10.89
CA PRO A 99 4.05 -5.93 11.07
C PRO A 99 3.18 -5.18 10.06
N GLY A 100 2.52 -4.11 10.49
CA GLY A 100 1.64 -3.32 9.63
C GLY A 100 2.33 -2.70 8.41
N PHE A 101 3.65 -2.53 8.46
CA PHE A 101 4.46 -2.01 7.36
C PHE A 101 4.37 -2.88 6.08
N TRP A 102 4.04 -4.18 6.23
CA TRP A 102 3.81 -5.07 5.09
C TRP A 102 2.71 -4.57 4.16
N ASN A 103 1.75 -3.77 4.65
CA ASN A 103 0.79 -3.07 3.81
C ASN A 103 1.48 -2.29 2.69
N TYR A 104 2.45 -1.45 3.04
CA TYR A 104 3.19 -0.64 2.06
C TYR A 104 4.03 -1.50 1.12
N ILE A 105 4.63 -2.57 1.63
CA ILE A 105 5.44 -3.49 0.83
C ILE A 105 4.63 -4.14 -0.27
N PHE A 106 3.43 -4.65 0.05
CA PHE A 106 2.54 -5.21 -0.96
C PHE A 106 2.15 -4.18 -2.02
N HIS A 107 1.90 -2.93 -1.63
CA HIS A 107 1.57 -1.87 -2.59
C HIS A 107 2.76 -1.45 -3.45
N PHE A 108 3.99 -1.38 -2.92
CA PHE A 108 5.18 -1.14 -3.74
C PHE A 108 5.39 -2.25 -4.78
N ILE A 109 5.19 -3.51 -4.37
CA ILE A 109 5.31 -4.66 -5.27
C ILE A 109 4.22 -4.57 -6.35
N LEU A 110 2.99 -4.29 -5.95
CA LEU A 110 1.85 -4.11 -6.83
C LEU A 110 2.09 -2.98 -7.84
N ALA A 111 2.62 -1.83 -7.40
CA ALA A 111 2.95 -0.70 -8.25
C ALA A 111 3.95 -1.08 -9.35
N GLY A 112 5.05 -1.74 -8.96
CA GLY A 112 6.09 -2.16 -9.91
C GLY A 112 5.60 -3.22 -10.88
N MET A 113 4.84 -4.21 -10.40
CA MET A 113 4.22 -5.24 -11.24
C MET A 113 3.23 -4.64 -12.25
N GLY A 114 2.44 -3.65 -11.84
CA GLY A 114 1.46 -3.00 -12.72
C GLY A 114 2.13 -2.24 -13.87
N VAL A 115 3.20 -1.48 -13.59
CA VAL A 115 3.96 -0.80 -14.65
C VAL A 115 4.67 -1.80 -15.56
N PHE A 116 5.26 -2.86 -14.99
CA PHE A 116 5.83 -3.95 -15.78
C PHE A 116 4.79 -4.58 -16.72
N ALA A 117 3.56 -4.79 -16.26
CA ALA A 117 2.46 -5.33 -17.06
C ALA A 117 2.05 -4.40 -18.19
N ILE A 118 1.93 -3.08 -17.94
CA ILE A 118 1.67 -2.09 -19.00
C ILE A 118 2.76 -2.14 -20.07
N LEU A 119 4.03 -2.03 -19.67
CA LEU A 119 5.14 -1.95 -20.62
C LEU A 119 5.27 -3.23 -21.44
N SER A 120 5.03 -4.39 -20.81
CA SER A 120 5.01 -5.68 -21.50
C SER A 120 3.85 -5.77 -22.50
N ASN A 121 2.67 -5.23 -22.16
CA ASN A 121 1.51 -5.18 -23.05
C ASN A 121 1.75 -4.26 -24.26
N LEU A 122 2.44 -3.14 -24.05
CA LEU A 122 2.84 -2.20 -25.11
C LEU A 122 3.99 -2.72 -25.99
N GLY A 123 4.46 -3.96 -25.80
CA GLY A 123 5.52 -4.56 -26.62
C GLY A 123 6.92 -4.03 -26.33
N ILE A 124 7.13 -3.36 -25.20
CA ILE A 124 8.46 -2.89 -24.79
C ILE A 124 9.37 -4.08 -24.47
N ASN A 125 10.68 -3.92 -24.71
CA ASN A 125 11.66 -4.95 -24.39
C ASN A 125 11.55 -5.39 -22.91
N ARG A 126 11.61 -6.71 -22.69
CA ARG A 126 11.42 -7.34 -21.39
C ARG A 126 12.30 -6.78 -20.25
N TYR A 127 13.54 -6.41 -20.54
CA TYR A 127 14.45 -5.84 -19.52
C TYR A 127 14.12 -4.38 -19.24
N SER A 128 13.78 -3.60 -20.26
CA SER A 128 13.30 -2.22 -20.10
C SER A 128 11.98 -2.16 -19.35
N ALA A 129 11.07 -3.11 -19.59
CA ALA A 129 9.82 -3.24 -18.85
C ALA A 129 10.07 -3.52 -17.36
N LEU A 130 10.98 -4.46 -17.05
CA LEU A 130 11.38 -4.76 -15.68
C LEU A 130 12.00 -3.54 -15.00
N PHE A 131 12.93 -2.87 -15.69
CA PHE A 131 13.55 -1.65 -15.19
C PHE A 131 12.51 -0.58 -14.90
N GLY A 132 11.57 -0.32 -15.82
CA GLY A 132 10.50 0.65 -15.62
C GLY A 132 9.60 0.35 -14.41
N GLY A 133 9.26 -0.93 -14.21
CA GLY A 133 8.52 -1.37 -13.01
C GLY A 133 9.25 -1.08 -11.71
N ILE A 134 10.54 -1.43 -11.65
CA ILE A 134 11.39 -1.16 -10.47
C ILE A 134 11.55 0.35 -10.25
N SER A 135 11.83 1.11 -11.31
CA SER A 135 12.01 2.56 -11.23
C SER A 135 10.75 3.29 -10.75
N PHE A 136 9.57 2.85 -11.20
CA PHE A 136 8.32 3.42 -10.73
C PHE A 136 8.08 3.12 -9.24
N ALA A 137 8.21 1.86 -8.84
CA ALA A 137 8.02 1.46 -7.44
C ALA A 137 9.02 2.16 -6.51
N LEU A 138 10.27 2.35 -6.94
CA LEU A 138 11.32 3.01 -6.15
C LEU A 138 11.45 4.52 -6.44
N MET A 139 10.47 5.12 -7.12
CA MET A 139 10.50 6.55 -7.38
C MET A 139 10.54 7.31 -6.04
N PRO A 140 11.45 8.29 -5.87
CA PRO A 140 11.61 9.02 -4.61
C PRO A 140 10.29 9.55 -4.04
N TYR A 141 9.40 10.01 -4.91
CA TYR A 141 8.09 10.53 -4.53
C TYR A 141 7.19 9.49 -3.81
N LEU A 142 7.15 8.23 -4.25
CA LEU A 142 6.39 7.18 -3.57
C LEU A 142 7.01 6.81 -2.22
N ILE A 143 8.34 6.82 -2.15
CA ILE A 143 9.07 6.56 -0.90
C ILE A 143 8.80 7.70 0.08
N THR A 144 8.89 8.96 -0.33
CA THR A 144 8.69 10.11 0.55
C THR A 144 7.25 10.21 1.06
N MET A 145 6.25 9.80 0.27
CA MET A 145 4.87 9.69 0.73
C MET A 145 4.75 8.79 1.96
N VAL A 146 5.40 7.62 1.97
CA VAL A 146 5.36 6.71 3.12
C VAL A 146 6.13 7.31 4.31
N VAL A 147 7.30 7.90 4.05
CA VAL A 147 8.14 8.51 5.10
C VAL A 147 7.41 9.63 5.84
N HIS A 148 6.63 10.44 5.14
CA HIS A 148 5.89 11.57 5.68
C HIS A 148 4.41 11.26 5.97
N GLY A 149 4.04 9.98 6.14
CA GLY A 149 2.69 9.62 6.62
C GLY A 149 1.57 9.70 5.58
N HIS A 150 1.85 9.99 4.32
CA HIS A 150 0.90 9.96 3.20
C HIS A 150 0.80 8.56 2.56
N GLY A 151 0.82 7.51 3.38
CA GLY A 151 0.80 6.12 2.92
C GLY A 151 -0.40 5.77 2.04
N SER A 152 -1.57 6.35 2.32
CA SER A 152 -2.79 6.15 1.52
C SER A 152 -2.66 6.67 0.08
N GLN A 153 -1.91 7.75 -0.16
CA GLN A 153 -1.65 8.27 -1.50
C GLN A 153 -0.73 7.33 -2.29
N MET A 154 0.30 6.79 -1.64
CA MET A 154 1.17 5.77 -2.25
C MET A 154 0.37 4.51 -2.60
N MET A 155 -0.44 4.02 -1.66
CA MET A 155 -1.30 2.84 -1.87
C MET A 155 -2.27 3.04 -3.03
N THR A 156 -2.90 4.21 -3.13
CA THR A 156 -3.78 4.57 -4.25
C THR A 156 -3.02 4.58 -5.57
N THR A 157 -1.82 5.15 -5.59
CA THR A 157 -0.96 5.22 -6.78
C THR A 157 -0.57 3.83 -7.29
N ALA A 158 -0.40 2.85 -6.41
CA ALA A 158 -0.08 1.48 -6.78
C ALA A 158 -1.17 0.80 -7.64
N TRP A 159 -2.43 1.23 -7.54
CA TRP A 159 -3.55 0.69 -8.34
C TRP A 159 -3.68 1.30 -9.73
N ILE A 160 -3.19 2.54 -9.92
CA ILE A 160 -3.33 3.27 -11.20
C ILE A 160 -2.79 2.44 -12.38
N PRO A 161 -1.59 1.83 -12.32
CA PRO A 161 -1.09 1.04 -13.43
C PRO A 161 -1.97 -0.17 -13.77
N TRP A 162 -2.63 -0.79 -12.79
CA TRP A 162 -3.52 -1.93 -13.02
C TRP A 162 -4.81 -1.53 -13.70
N VAL A 163 -5.35 -0.37 -13.36
CA VAL A 163 -6.51 0.21 -14.05
C VAL A 163 -6.15 0.49 -15.52
N ILE A 164 -5.03 1.17 -15.76
CA ILE A 164 -4.55 1.47 -17.12
C ILE A 164 -4.30 0.18 -17.91
N TRP A 165 -3.60 -0.79 -17.32
CA TRP A 165 -3.37 -2.09 -17.94
C TRP A 165 -4.68 -2.80 -18.31
N SER A 166 -5.65 -2.81 -17.40
CA SER A 166 -6.97 -3.43 -17.65
C SER A 166 -7.71 -2.75 -18.79
N ILE A 167 -7.63 -1.42 -18.87
CA ILE A 167 -8.21 -0.64 -19.97
C ILE A 167 -7.54 -1.01 -21.31
N LEU A 168 -6.20 -1.06 -21.37
CA LEU A 168 -5.47 -1.46 -22.58
C LEU A 168 -5.91 -2.86 -23.05
N ARG A 169 -6.04 -3.80 -22.11
CA ARG A 169 -6.48 -5.18 -22.39
C ARG A 169 -7.93 -5.31 -22.84
N LEU A 170 -8.78 -4.33 -22.54
CA LEU A 170 -10.18 -4.31 -22.98
C LEU A 170 -10.33 -3.77 -24.41
N PHE A 171 -9.40 -2.92 -24.86
CA PHE A 171 -9.42 -2.34 -26.21
C PHE A 171 -8.71 -3.21 -27.26
N GLU A 172 -7.90 -4.18 -26.82
CA GLU A 172 -7.31 -5.23 -27.65
C GLU A 172 -8.32 -6.34 -28.01
#